data_AF-A0AAV6D2B1-F1
#
_entry.id   AF-A0AAV6D2B1-F1
#
_cell.length_a   1.000
_cell.length_b   1.000
_cell.length_c   1.000
_cell.angle_alpha   90.00
_cell.angle_beta   90.00
_cell.angle_gamma   90.00
#
_symmetry.space_group_name_H-M   'P 1'
#
loop_
_entity.id
_entity.type
_entity.pdbx_description
1 polymer ?
#
loop_
_entity_poly.entity_id
_entity_poly.type
_entity_poly.pdbx_seq_one_letter_code
_entity_poly.pdbx_strand_id
1 'polypeptide(L)'
;MISNERPSPYGRRPYQGQGGGSYQGGGYGQPKPPVQEDTLKSDKIQIERKSFVFTLKENPRGRFLRITEDVGGRRDTIIIPSTGLEEFKKLVDEMVKASAEIPEKKPE
;
A
#
# COMPACT_ATOMS: atom_id res chain seq x y z
N MET A 1 3.44 -12.98 -33.73
CA MET A 1 4.35 -12.22 -32.84
C MET A 1 3.48 -11.47 -31.86
N ILE A 2 3.60 -11.77 -30.57
CA ILE A 2 2.65 -11.36 -29.51
C ILE A 2 2.83 -9.87 -29.22
N SER A 3 1.80 -9.08 -29.52
CA SER A 3 1.70 -7.63 -29.29
C SER A 3 1.41 -7.34 -27.82
N ASN A 4 2.34 -6.62 -27.17
CA ASN A 4 2.30 -6.25 -25.77
C ASN A 4 1.54 -4.92 -25.55
N GLU A 5 0.27 -4.88 -25.96
CA GLU A 5 -0.59 -3.71 -25.76
C GLU A 5 -1.20 -3.75 -24.35
N ARG A 6 -0.51 -3.09 -23.39
CA ARG A 6 -1.13 -2.66 -22.13
C ARG A 6 -2.18 -1.58 -22.44
N PRO A 7 -3.48 -1.80 -22.19
CA PRO A 7 -4.44 -0.71 -22.26
C PRO A 7 -4.20 0.23 -21.08
N SER A 8 -4.00 1.52 -21.36
CA SER A 8 -4.00 2.57 -20.33
C SER A 8 -5.34 2.59 -19.57
N PRO A 9 -5.35 2.85 -18.24
CA PRO A 9 -6.57 2.82 -17.43
C PRO A 9 -7.46 4.07 -17.59
N TYR A 10 -7.04 5.02 -18.43
CA TYR A 10 -7.84 6.20 -18.74
C TYR A 10 -8.47 6.02 -20.11
N GLY A 11 -9.71 5.56 -20.08
CA GLY A 11 -10.53 5.29 -21.24
C GLY A 11 -10.66 6.49 -22.17
N ARG A 12 -10.66 6.19 -23.46
CA ARG A 12 -11.12 7.06 -24.54
C ARG A 12 -12.56 7.52 -24.27
N ARG A 13 -12.81 8.82 -24.36
CA ARG A 13 -14.13 9.35 -24.75
C ARG A 13 -13.93 10.46 -25.78
N PRO A 14 -14.41 10.30 -27.02
CA PRO A 14 -14.28 11.33 -28.06
C PRO A 14 -15.52 12.24 -28.13
N TYR A 15 -15.31 13.41 -28.75
CA TYR A 15 -16.26 14.36 -29.34
C TYR A 15 -16.84 15.53 -28.49
N GLN A 16 -16.21 16.70 -28.72
CA GLN A 16 -16.78 17.94 -29.30
C GLN A 16 -17.77 18.78 -28.46
N GLY A 17 -17.29 19.94 -28.02
CA GLY A 17 -18.11 21.02 -27.46
C GLY A 17 -17.28 22.31 -27.30
N GLN A 18 -17.54 23.26 -28.18
CA GLN A 18 -16.92 24.58 -28.30
C GLN A 18 -17.40 25.50 -27.17
N GLY A 19 -16.49 26.15 -26.43
CA GLY A 19 -16.87 27.14 -25.41
C GLY A 19 -15.67 27.71 -24.66
N GLY A 20 -15.32 28.96 -24.95
CA GLY A 20 -14.24 29.69 -24.31
C GLY A 20 -14.50 29.98 -22.83
N GLY A 21 -13.43 29.87 -22.04
CA GLY A 21 -13.43 30.19 -20.62
C GLY A 21 -12.02 30.06 -20.07
N SER A 22 -11.28 31.16 -20.11
CA SER A 22 -9.97 31.33 -19.49
C SER A 22 -10.09 31.25 -17.97
N TYR A 23 -9.87 30.06 -17.41
CA TYR A 23 -9.50 29.89 -16.01
C TYR A 23 -8.14 29.19 -15.97
N GLN A 24 -7.18 29.95 -15.44
CA GLN A 24 -5.78 29.61 -15.30
C GLN A 24 -5.65 28.26 -14.59
N GLY A 25 -5.09 27.28 -15.31
CA GLY A 25 -4.99 25.90 -14.87
C GLY A 25 -4.23 25.77 -13.56
N GLY A 26 -4.89 25.16 -12.57
CA GLY A 26 -4.22 24.60 -11.41
C GLY A 26 -3.25 23.53 -11.88
N GLY A 27 -1.95 23.85 -11.83
CA GLY A 27 -0.89 22.96 -12.27
C GLY A 27 -0.97 21.61 -11.56
N TYR A 28 -1.15 20.56 -12.35
CA TYR A 28 -0.70 19.23 -11.98
C TYR A 28 0.80 19.34 -11.68
N GLY A 29 1.15 19.52 -10.42
CA GLY A 29 2.54 19.56 -9.98
C GLY A 29 3.25 18.34 -10.54
N GLN A 30 4.41 18.55 -11.16
CA GLN A 30 5.18 17.46 -11.74
C GLN A 30 5.34 16.32 -10.72
N PRO A 31 5.25 15.04 -11.14
CA PRO A 31 5.48 13.94 -10.24
C PRO A 31 6.84 14.14 -9.57
N LYS A 32 6.85 14.24 -8.24
CA LYS A 32 8.09 14.38 -7.47
C LYS A 32 9.03 13.25 -7.89
N PRO A 33 10.32 13.56 -8.17
CA PRO A 33 11.29 12.54 -8.54
C PRO A 33 11.29 11.42 -7.49
N PRO A 34 11.48 10.15 -7.91
CA PRO A 34 11.48 9.03 -6.98
C PRO A 34 12.56 9.27 -5.93
N VAL A 35 12.15 9.30 -4.66
CA VAL A 35 13.08 9.34 -3.54
C VAL A 35 13.86 8.02 -3.55
N GLN A 36 15.19 8.09 -3.47
CA GLN A 36 16.02 6.89 -3.36
C GLN A 36 15.68 6.17 -2.04
N GLU A 37 15.30 4.90 -2.15
CA GLU A 37 14.91 4.05 -1.02
C GLU A 37 15.78 2.79 -1.00
N ASP A 38 16.60 2.65 0.04
CA ASP A 38 17.45 1.48 0.24
C ASP A 38 16.69 0.42 1.03
N THR A 39 16.82 -0.84 0.62
CA THR A 39 16.16 -1.97 1.31
C THR A 39 17.13 -2.57 2.32
N LEU A 40 16.77 -2.49 3.61
CA LEU A 40 17.58 -3.02 4.70
C LEU A 40 17.27 -4.50 4.96
N LYS A 41 15.99 -4.86 4.95
CA LYS A 41 15.52 -6.24 5.15
C LYS A 41 14.19 -6.44 4.44
N SER A 42 13.98 -7.62 3.89
CA SER A 42 12.68 -8.04 3.39
C SER A 42 12.38 -9.47 3.79
N ASP A 43 11.13 -9.73 4.14
CA ASP A 43 10.62 -11.07 4.41
C ASP A 43 9.18 -11.22 3.90
N LYS A 44 8.71 -12.46 3.78
CA LYS A 44 7.36 -12.77 3.32
C LYS A 44 6.73 -13.88 4.14
N ILE A 45 5.43 -13.79 4.35
CA ILE A 45 4.63 -14.84 4.96
C ILE A 45 3.39 -15.09 4.12
N GLN A 46 2.96 -16.35 4.07
CA GLN A 46 1.70 -16.77 3.45
C GLN A 46 0.75 -17.19 4.57
N ILE A 47 -0.44 -16.59 4.61
CA ILE A 47 -1.51 -16.97 5.53
C ILE A 47 -2.77 -17.18 4.70
N GLU A 48 -3.25 -18.42 4.64
CA GLU A 48 -4.35 -18.83 3.76
C GLU A 48 -4.10 -18.39 2.29
N ARG A 49 -5.03 -17.60 1.72
CA ARG A 49 -4.94 -17.04 0.37
C ARG A 49 -4.17 -15.72 0.29
N LYS A 50 -3.71 -15.17 1.42
CA LYS A 50 -3.06 -13.87 1.50
C LYS A 50 -1.54 -14.02 1.60
N SER A 51 -0.80 -13.28 0.79
CA SER A 51 0.65 -13.11 0.92
C SER A 51 0.95 -11.76 1.55
N PHE A 52 1.73 -11.71 2.62
CA PHE A 52 2.21 -10.47 3.20
C PHE A 52 3.72 -10.35 2.99
N VAL A 53 4.17 -9.21 2.47
CA VAL A 53 5.58 -8.87 2.31
C VAL A 53 5.91 -7.72 3.25
N PHE A 54 6.92 -7.92 4.09
CA PHE A 54 7.43 -6.95 5.04
C PHE A 54 8.79 -6.47 4.55
N THR A 55 8.93 -5.18 4.26
CA THR A 55 10.19 -4.60 3.76
C THR A 55 10.56 -3.40 4.61
N LEU A 56 11.64 -3.52 5.39
CA LEU A 56 12.25 -2.40 6.11
C LEU A 56 13.15 -1.64 5.13
N LYS A 57 12.85 -0.36 4.93
CA LYS A 57 13.56 0.52 4.01
C LYS A 57 14.08 1.77 4.72
N GLU A 58 15.05 2.41 4.10
CA GLU A 58 15.63 3.69 4.51
C GLU A 58 15.60 4.68 3.35
N ASN A 59 15.30 5.93 3.65
CA ASN A 59 15.43 7.04 2.71
C ASN A 59 16.02 8.26 3.45
N PRO A 60 16.33 9.37 2.77
CA PRO A 60 16.89 10.56 3.45
C PRO A 60 16.02 11.16 4.57
N ARG A 61 14.74 10.78 4.68
CA ARG A 61 13.83 11.21 5.75
C ARG A 61 13.82 10.25 6.94
N GLY A 62 14.49 9.10 6.84
CA GLY A 62 14.60 8.08 7.88
C GLY A 62 14.15 6.69 7.43
N ARG A 63 13.91 5.81 8.40
CA ARG A 63 13.54 4.41 8.18
C ARG A 63 12.03 4.20 8.31
N PHE A 64 11.53 3.23 7.55
CA PHE A 64 10.12 2.83 7.60
C PHE A 64 9.95 1.36 7.21
N LEU A 65 8.94 0.73 7.78
CA LEU A 65 8.48 -0.60 7.38
C LEU A 65 7.34 -0.44 6.37
N ARG A 66 7.48 -1.05 5.20
CA ARG A 66 6.41 -1.22 4.22
C ARG A 66 5.84 -2.62 4.36
N ILE A 67 4.54 -2.72 4.57
CA ILE A 67 3.81 -4.01 4.59
C ILE A 67 2.88 -4.02 3.39
N THR A 68 3.03 -5.02 2.53
CA THR A 68 2.19 -5.22 1.34
C THR A 68 1.40 -6.51 1.49
N GLU A 69 0.08 -6.43 1.43
CA GLU A 69 -0.83 -7.56 1.30
C GLU A 69 -1.08 -7.82 -0.18
N ASP A 70 -1.01 -9.08 -0.63
CA ASP A 70 -1.43 -9.54 -1.95
C ASP A 70 -2.51 -10.62 -1.80
N VAL A 71 -3.67 -10.39 -2.40
CA VAL A 71 -4.80 -11.33 -2.43
C VAL A 71 -5.17 -11.60 -3.88
N GLY A 72 -4.57 -12.64 -4.46
CA GLY A 72 -4.86 -13.06 -5.83
C GLY A 72 -4.60 -11.96 -6.87
N GLY A 73 -3.58 -11.12 -6.65
CA GLY A 73 -3.19 -10.02 -7.53
C GLY A 73 -3.71 -8.64 -7.10
N ARG A 74 -4.63 -8.56 -6.13
CA ARG A 74 -4.99 -7.28 -5.50
C ARG A 74 -3.97 -6.96 -4.41
N ARG A 75 -3.30 -5.81 -4.55
CA ARG A 75 -2.24 -5.38 -3.64
C ARG A 75 -2.62 -4.14 -2.84
N ASP A 76 -2.56 -4.26 -1.53
CA ASP A 76 -2.76 -3.17 -0.57
C ASP A 76 -1.48 -2.97 0.24
N THR A 77 -1.10 -1.71 0.50
CA THR A 77 0.18 -1.38 1.14
C THR A 77 0.01 -0.34 2.21
N ILE A 78 0.62 -0.58 3.38
CA ILE A 78 0.78 0.41 4.44
C ILE A 78 2.25 0.69 4.70
N ILE A 79 2.53 1.88 5.23
CA ILE A 79 3.87 2.32 5.62
C ILE A 79 3.83 2.77 7.07
N ILE A 80 4.73 2.21 7.87
CA ILE A 80 4.87 2.52 9.30
C ILE A 80 6.26 3.12 9.51
N PRO A 81 6.38 4.37 10.00
CA PRO A 81 7.67 4.94 10.38
C PRO A 81 8.38 4.05 11.43
N SER A 82 9.71 3.96 11.36
CA SER A 82 10.46 3.10 12.29
C SER A 82 10.24 3.48 13.76
N THR A 83 9.94 4.75 14.04
CA THR A 83 9.67 5.27 15.38
C THR A 83 8.42 4.68 16.04
N GLY A 84 7.47 4.14 15.26
CA GLY A 84 6.23 3.54 15.77
C GLY A 84 6.24 2.01 15.82
N LEU A 85 7.34 1.35 15.43
CA LEU A 85 7.37 -0.11 15.30
C LEU A 85 7.26 -0.85 16.63
N GLU A 86 7.80 -0.29 17.71
CA GLU A 86 7.70 -0.90 19.04
C GLU A 86 6.26 -0.92 19.56
N GLU A 87 5.53 0.18 19.39
CA GLU A 87 4.12 0.28 19.77
C GLU A 87 3.25 -0.61 18.87
N PHE A 88 3.50 -0.60 17.56
CA PHE A 88 2.83 -1.49 16.62
C PHE A 88 3.00 -2.97 17.01
N LYS A 89 4.23 -3.38 17.35
CA LYS A 89 4.51 -4.74 17.83
C LYS A 89 3.70 -5.07 19.09
N LYS A 90 3.68 -4.19 20.09
CA LYS A 90 2.94 -4.41 21.34
C LYS A 90 1.46 -4.65 21.08
N LEU A 91 0.85 -3.84 20.22
CA LEU A 91 -0.56 -4.01 19.85
C LEU A 91 -0.81 -5.33 19.11
N VAL A 92 0.07 -5.74 18.21
CA VAL A 92 -0.04 -7.05 17.54
C VAL A 92 0.06 -8.18 18.57
N ASP A 93 1.01 -8.11 19.51
CA ASP A 93 1.16 -9.10 20.58
C ASP A 93 -0.09 -9.17 21.48
N GLU A 94 -0.74 -8.04 21.77
CA GLU A 94 -2.01 -7.98 22.50
C GLU A 94 -3.17 -8.61 21.70
N MET A 95 -3.27 -8.34 20.40
CA MET A 95 -4.28 -8.98 19.54
C MET A 95 -4.08 -10.50 19.47
N VAL A 96 -2.83 -10.97 19.45
CA VAL A 96 -2.52 -12.41 19.48
C VAL A 96 -3.03 -13.05 20.78
N LYS A 97 -2.80 -12.42 21.94
CA LYS A 97 -3.31 -12.89 23.23
C LYS A 97 -4.85 -12.96 23.22
N ALA A 98 -5.51 -11.90 22.79
CA ALA A 98 -6.96 -11.84 22.70
C ALA A 98 -7.54 -12.90 21.74
N SER A 99 -6.85 -13.19 20.63
CA SER A 99 -7.31 -14.21 19.67
C SER A 99 -7.27 -15.64 20.21
N ALA A 100 -6.46 -15.90 21.23
CA ALA A 100 -6.36 -17.21 21.88
C ALA A 100 -7.44 -17.42 22.95
N GLU A 101 -8.08 -16.34 23.44
CA GLU A 101 -9.17 -16.40 24.41
C GLU A 101 -10.50 -16.63 23.67
N ILE A 102 -10.97 -17.87 23.63
CA ILE A 102 -12.30 -18.20 23.08
C ILE A 102 -13.35 -17.57 24.00
N PRO A 103 -14.19 -16.61 23.55
CA PRO A 103 -15.26 -16.10 24.39
C PRO A 103 -16.27 -17.22 24.64
N GLU A 104 -16.53 -17.54 25.92
CA GLU A 104 -17.62 -18.44 26.30
C GLU A 104 -18.93 -17.91 25.72
N LYS A 105 -19.49 -18.66 24.76
CA LYS A 105 -20.81 -18.37 24.21
C LYS A 105 -21.82 -18.63 25.33
N LYS A 106 -22.26 -17.58 26.04
CA LYS A 106 -23.35 -17.71 27.01
C LYS A 106 -24.56 -18.31 26.28
N PRO A 107 -25.09 -19.47 26.71
CA PRO A 107 -26.36 -19.96 26.18
C PRO A 107 -27.45 -18.96 26.62
N GLU A 108 -28.20 -18.45 25.64
CA GLU A 108 -29.50 -17.81 25.87
C GLU A 108 -30.50 -18.81 26.45
#